data_AF-A0A7X6DN84-F1
#
_entry.id   AF-A0A7X6DN84-F1
#
_cell.length_a   1.000
_cell.length_b   1.000
_cell.length_c   1.000
_cell.angle_alpha   90.00
_cell.angle_beta   90.00
_cell.angle_gamma   90.00
#
_symmetry.space_group_name_H-M   'P 1'
#
loop_
_entity.id
_entity.type
_entity.pdbx_description
1 polymer ?
#
loop_
_entity_poly.entity_id
_entity_poly.type
_entity_poly.pdbx_seq_one_letter_code
_entity_poly.pdbx_strand_id
1 'polypeptide(L)'
;MMFRDPAGFIQEKLSKKILSANTVRDAMMASFILTLQKREEGTGASIPDPASWRQEKAREMREVASAAFAGIGAPFEYPTLPQMEQVKAEIERKYRWDQLDAGLREEHERVCRMLFAKFEEPF
;
A
#
# COMPACT_ATOMS: atom_id res chain seq x y z
N MET A 1 -8.43 14.00 -0.87
CA MET A 1 -6.99 13.64 -0.78
C MET A 1 -6.88 12.23 -0.23
N MET A 2 -6.51 11.27 -1.07
CA MET A 2 -6.83 9.84 -0.88
C MET A 2 -6.10 9.15 0.29
N PHE A 3 -5.06 9.77 0.88
CA PHE A 3 -4.27 9.17 1.99
C PHE A 3 -3.89 10.17 3.09
N ARG A 4 -4.79 11.11 3.43
CA ARG A 4 -4.54 12.04 4.55
C ARG A 4 -4.35 11.31 5.88
N ASP A 5 -5.02 10.16 6.02
CA ASP A 5 -4.90 9.19 7.11
C ASP A 5 -4.87 7.76 6.55
N PRO A 6 -3.69 7.20 6.22
CA PRO A 6 -3.54 5.85 5.69
C PRO A 6 -4.04 4.79 6.67
N ALA A 7 -3.82 4.97 7.97
CA ALA A 7 -4.23 4.02 8.99
C ALA A 7 -5.75 3.95 9.10
N GLY A 8 -6.42 5.10 9.22
CA GLY A 8 -7.89 5.17 9.24
C GLY A 8 -8.52 4.63 7.95
N PHE A 9 -7.91 4.91 6.79
CA PHE A 9 -8.37 4.37 5.52
C PHE A 9 -8.29 2.84 5.47
N ILE A 10 -7.16 2.25 5.86
CA ILE A 10 -6.99 0.78 5.93
C ILE A 10 -8.01 0.17 6.89
N GLN A 11 -8.17 0.76 8.08
CA GLN A 11 -9.12 0.27 9.08
C GLN A 11 -10.56 0.28 8.55
N GLU A 12 -10.97 1.37 7.89
CA GLU A 12 -12.28 1.50 7.26
C GLU A 12 -12.49 0.46 6.13
N LYS A 13 -11.45 0.09 5.38
CA LYS A 13 -11.59 -0.94 4.33
C LYS A 13 -11.61 -2.34 4.93
N LEU A 14 -10.79 -2.61 5.94
CA LEU A 14 -10.78 -3.91 6.62
C LEU A 14 -12.09 -4.22 7.35
N SER A 15 -12.86 -3.20 7.75
CA SER A 15 -14.19 -3.42 8.34
C SER A 15 -15.26 -3.84 7.32
N LYS A 16 -15.00 -3.72 6.02
CA LYS A 16 -15.95 -4.12 4.96
C LYS A 16 -15.84 -5.62 4.70
N LYS A 17 -16.94 -6.22 4.24
CA LYS A 17 -16.98 -7.64 3.90
C LYS A 17 -16.21 -7.95 2.61
N ILE A 18 -16.42 -7.13 1.59
CA ILE A 18 -15.89 -7.26 0.23
C ILE A 18 -15.40 -5.89 -0.23
N LEU A 19 -14.36 -5.87 -1.07
CA LEU A 19 -13.72 -4.68 -1.61
C LEU A 19 -13.52 -4.84 -3.11
N SER A 20 -13.84 -3.78 -3.87
CA SER A 20 -13.52 -3.71 -5.30
C SER A 20 -12.01 -3.70 -5.54
N ALA A 21 -11.59 -4.10 -6.75
CA ALA A 21 -10.19 -4.08 -7.17
C ALA A 21 -9.48 -2.74 -6.91
N ASN A 22 -10.13 -1.64 -7.30
CA ASN A 22 -9.65 -0.29 -7.04
C ASN A 22 -9.41 -0.03 -5.55
N THR A 23 -10.34 -0.46 -4.69
CA THR A 23 -10.25 -0.24 -3.25
C THR A 23 -9.14 -1.08 -2.62
N VAL A 24 -8.96 -2.33 -3.06
CA VAL A 24 -7.87 -3.19 -2.60
C VAL A 24 -6.52 -2.62 -3.00
N ARG A 25 -6.36 -2.18 -4.27
CA ARG A 25 -5.15 -1.50 -4.75
C ARG A 25 -4.84 -0.26 -3.92
N ASP A 26 -5.82 0.60 -3.68
CA ASP A 26 -5.61 1.83 -2.93
C ASP A 26 -5.26 1.55 -1.46
N ALA A 27 -5.87 0.53 -0.85
CA ALA A 27 -5.56 0.13 0.52
C ALA A 27 -4.18 -0.54 0.65
N MET A 28 -3.76 -1.29 -0.38
CA MET A 28 -2.39 -1.80 -0.49
C MET A 28 -1.38 -0.65 -0.55
N MET A 29 -1.61 0.36 -1.39
CA MET A 29 -0.77 1.56 -1.45
C MET A 29 -0.76 2.33 -0.10
N ALA A 30 -1.91 2.44 0.57
CA ALA A 30 -1.97 3.02 1.91
C ALA A 30 -1.10 2.26 2.91
N SER A 31 -1.07 0.92 2.83
CA SER A 31 -0.24 0.09 3.69
C SER A 31 1.25 0.36 3.47
N PHE A 32 1.69 0.51 2.22
CA PHE A 32 3.07 0.92 1.92
C PHE A 32 3.41 2.27 2.55
N ILE A 33 2.55 3.28 2.38
CA ILE A 33 2.77 4.63 2.92
C ILE A 33 2.86 4.59 4.45
N LEU A 34 1.96 3.84 5.11
CA LEU A 34 1.96 3.70 6.56
C LEU A 34 3.24 3.03 7.07
N THR A 35 3.69 1.97 6.41
CA THR A 35 4.95 1.29 6.76
C THR A 35 6.15 2.19 6.59
N LEU A 36 6.22 2.97 5.50
CA LEU A 36 7.28 3.95 5.30
C LEU A 36 7.26 5.04 6.38
N GLN A 37 6.08 5.51 6.79
CA GLN A 37 5.97 6.53 7.83
C GLN A 37 6.54 6.01 9.15
N LYS A 38 6.12 4.81 9.56
CA LYS A 38 6.61 4.16 10.79
C LYS A 38 8.11 3.92 10.76
N ARG A 39 8.67 3.58 9.58
CA ARG A 39 10.12 3.41 9.40
C ARG A 39 10.88 4.71 9.67
N GLU A 40 10.44 5.83 9.10
CA GLU A 40 11.06 7.15 9.31
C GLU A 40 10.95 7.60 10.77
N GLU A 41 9.79 7.39 11.39
CA GLU A 41 9.59 7.70 12.81
C GLU A 41 10.50 6.83 13.71
N GLY A 42 10.71 5.56 13.35
CA GLY A 42 11.58 4.63 14.07
C GLY A 42 13.08 4.90 13.92
N THR A 43 13.52 5.62 12.88
CA THR A 43 14.93 6.02 12.71
C THR A 43 15.28 7.30 13.49
N GLY A 44 14.29 7.89 14.18
CA GLY A 44 14.43 9.17 14.89
C GLY A 44 14.38 10.37 13.95
N ALA A 45 14.04 10.19 12.67
CA ALA A 45 13.79 11.29 11.76
C ALA A 45 12.48 11.99 12.15
N SER A 46 12.57 13.25 12.58
CA SER A 46 11.39 14.06 12.82
C SER A 46 10.76 14.42 11.48
N ILE A 47 9.53 13.95 11.24
CA ILE A 47 8.73 14.37 10.09
C ILE A 47 8.07 15.71 10.47
N PRO A 48 8.56 16.87 9.98
CA PRO A 48 8.16 18.18 10.51
C PRO A 48 6.69 18.52 10.20
N ASP A 49 6.16 17.97 9.10
CA ASP A 49 4.74 18.03 8.74
C ASP A 49 4.29 16.66 8.22
N PRO A 50 3.70 15.82 9.09
CA PRO A 50 3.23 14.50 8.69
C PRO A 50 2.14 14.53 7.60
N ALA A 51 1.35 15.60 7.51
CA ALA A 51 0.29 15.68 6.52
C ALA A 51 0.87 15.94 5.12
N SER A 52 1.79 16.90 5.00
CA SER A 52 2.50 17.18 3.75
C SER A 52 3.36 15.99 3.32
N TRP A 53 4.07 15.35 4.26
CA TRP A 53 4.85 14.14 3.97
C TRP A 53 3.98 13.01 3.40
N ARG A 54 2.81 12.76 4.01
CA ARG A 54 1.87 11.74 3.50
C ARG A 54 1.32 12.09 2.14
N GLN A 55 1.07 13.37 1.85
CA GLN A 55 0.61 13.80 0.54
C GLN A 55 1.67 13.58 -0.55
N GLU A 56 2.93 13.89 -0.24
CA GLU A 56 4.06 13.65 -1.15
C GLU A 56 4.25 12.14 -1.38
N LYS A 57 4.30 11.34 -0.31
CA LYS A 57 4.42 9.88 -0.42
C LYS A 57 3.24 9.22 -1.10
N ALA A 58 2.03 9.75 -0.95
CA ALA A 58 0.87 9.31 -1.71
C ALA A 58 1.06 9.48 -3.22
N ARG A 59 1.60 10.63 -3.64
CA ARG A 59 1.89 10.89 -5.05
C ARG A 59 2.99 9.97 -5.56
N GLU A 60 4.11 9.90 -4.84
CA GLU A 60 5.24 9.02 -5.18
C GLU A 60 4.79 7.55 -5.29
N MET A 61 4.05 7.06 -4.29
CA MET A 61 3.56 5.68 -4.27
C MET A 61 2.62 5.40 -5.44
N ARG A 62 1.76 6.36 -5.83
CA ARG A 62 0.90 6.20 -7.00
C ARG A 62 1.69 6.13 -8.30
N GLU A 63 2.72 6.97 -8.45
CA GLU A 63 3.62 6.95 -9.61
C GLU A 63 4.39 5.62 -9.67
N VAL A 64 4.91 5.14 -8.54
CA VAL A 64 5.62 3.86 -8.42
C VAL A 64 4.71 2.68 -8.73
N ALA A 65 3.51 2.64 -8.14
CA ALA A 65 2.54 1.58 -8.40
C ALA A 65 2.11 1.58 -9.86
N SER A 66 1.81 2.75 -10.43
CA SER A 66 1.47 2.89 -11.85
C SER A 66 2.58 2.32 -12.76
N ALA A 67 3.84 2.64 -12.48
CA ALA A 67 4.97 2.09 -13.21
C ALA A 67 5.11 0.57 -13.04
N ALA A 68 4.88 0.02 -11.84
CA ALA A 68 4.92 -1.42 -11.59
C ALA A 68 3.80 -2.16 -12.34
N PHE A 69 2.56 -1.65 -12.30
CA PHE A 69 1.45 -2.19 -13.10
C PHE A 69 1.76 -2.18 -14.60
N ALA A 70 2.30 -1.07 -15.11
CA ALA A 70 2.72 -0.97 -16.51
C ALA A 70 3.84 -1.96 -16.84
N GLY A 71 4.81 -2.17 -15.93
CA GLY A 71 5.93 -3.09 -16.09
C GLY A 71 5.50 -4.55 -16.27
N ILE A 72 4.40 -4.95 -15.63
CA ILE A 72 3.82 -6.30 -15.77
C ILE A 72 2.70 -6.37 -16.82
N GLY A 73 2.44 -5.29 -17.56
CA GLY A 73 1.36 -5.23 -18.56
C GLY A 73 -0.05 -5.29 -17.98
N ALA A 74 -0.24 -4.90 -16.71
CA ALA A 74 -1.52 -4.95 -16.01
C ALA A 74 -2.22 -3.58 -15.99
N PRO A 75 -3.56 -3.55 -16.01
CA PRO A 75 -4.31 -2.29 -15.92
C PRO A 75 -4.22 -1.72 -14.51
N PHE A 76 -4.01 -0.41 -14.40
CA PHE A 76 -4.00 0.26 -13.10
C PHE A 76 -5.39 0.30 -12.45
N GLU A 77 -6.46 0.56 -13.22
CA GLU A 77 -7.82 0.77 -12.68
C GLU A 77 -8.57 -0.51 -12.30
N TYR A 78 -8.36 -1.61 -13.01
CA TYR A 78 -9.07 -2.86 -12.76
C TYR A 78 -8.11 -4.04 -12.68
N PRO A 79 -7.14 -4.00 -11.74
CA PRO A 79 -6.18 -5.08 -11.62
C PRO A 79 -6.84 -6.31 -11.02
N THR A 80 -6.40 -7.48 -11.47
CA THR A 80 -6.73 -8.76 -10.83
C THR A 80 -5.92 -8.94 -9.55
N LEU A 81 -6.35 -9.85 -8.68
CA LEU A 81 -5.63 -10.14 -7.44
C LEU A 81 -4.18 -10.61 -7.70
N PRO A 82 -3.90 -11.56 -8.63
CA PRO A 82 -2.52 -11.96 -8.92
C PRO A 82 -1.64 -10.80 -9.42
N GLN A 83 -2.21 -9.87 -10.18
CA GLN A 83 -1.47 -8.68 -10.64
C GLN A 83 -1.12 -7.75 -9.46
N MET A 84 -2.03 -7.58 -8.50
CA MET A 84 -1.74 -6.81 -7.28
C MET A 84 -0.67 -7.47 -6.41
N GLU A 85 -0.68 -8.80 -6.28
CA GLU A 85 0.36 -9.54 -5.55
C GLU A 85 1.74 -9.36 -6.21
N GLN A 86 1.80 -9.42 -7.55
CA GLN A 86 3.03 -9.16 -8.29
C GLN A 86 3.52 -7.73 -8.08
N VAL A 87 2.63 -6.73 -8.22
CA VAL A 87 2.98 -5.33 -7.99
C VAL A 87 3.43 -5.09 -6.55
N LYS A 88 2.78 -5.69 -5.56
CA LYS A 88 3.23 -5.64 -4.16
C LYS A 88 4.68 -6.10 -4.05
N ALA A 89 5.00 -7.28 -4.59
CA ALA A 89 6.36 -7.83 -4.54
C ALA A 89 7.39 -6.95 -5.27
N GLU A 90 7.02 -6.31 -6.37
CA GLU A 90 7.91 -5.36 -7.08
C GLU A 90 8.18 -4.10 -6.27
N ILE A 91 7.15 -3.51 -5.65
CA ILE A 91 7.29 -2.33 -4.80
C ILE A 91 8.12 -2.67 -3.56
N GLU A 92 7.85 -3.81 -2.91
CA GLU A 92 8.63 -4.31 -1.78
C GLU A 92 10.12 -4.43 -2.13
N ARG A 93 10.44 -5.01 -3.30
CA ARG A 93 11.82 -5.11 -3.78
C ARG A 93 12.45 -3.73 -3.99
N LYS A 94 11.72 -2.79 -4.61
CA LYS A 94 12.20 -1.43 -4.88
C LYS A 94 12.55 -0.67 -3.61
N TYR A 95 11.74 -0.80 -2.57
CA TYR A 95 11.96 -0.12 -1.30
C TYR A 95 12.77 -0.94 -0.28
N ARG A 96 13.30 -2.09 -0.69
CA ARG A 96 14.11 -2.99 0.16
C ARG A 96 13.36 -3.40 1.43
N TRP A 97 12.15 -3.91 1.26
CA TRP A 97 11.28 -4.38 2.36
C TRP A 97 11.94 -5.49 3.21
N ASP A 98 12.87 -6.22 2.63
CA ASP A 98 13.73 -7.21 3.30
C ASP A 98 14.63 -6.58 4.38
N GLN A 99 14.89 -5.28 4.32
CA GLN A 99 15.70 -4.52 5.27
C GLN A 99 14.87 -3.79 6.34
N LEU A 100 13.54 -3.95 6.34
CA LEU A 100 12.69 -3.40 7.40
C LEU A 100 12.85 -4.19 8.70
N ASP A 101 12.53 -3.51 9.81
CA ASP A 101 12.26 -4.19 11.07
C ASP A 101 11.21 -5.30 10.87
N ALA A 102 11.41 -6.43 11.56
CA ALA A 102 10.57 -7.62 11.40
C ALA A 102 9.10 -7.30 11.72
N GLY A 103 8.83 -6.49 12.75
CA GLY A 103 7.49 -6.10 13.14
C GLY A 103 6.80 -5.25 12.06
N LEU A 104 7.50 -4.30 11.46
CA LEU A 104 6.96 -3.49 10.36
C LEU A 104 6.65 -4.34 9.12
N ARG A 105 7.53 -5.28 8.79
CA ARG A 105 7.33 -6.19 7.66
C ARG A 105 6.14 -7.12 7.88
N GLU A 106 6.05 -7.74 9.06
CA GLU A 106 4.96 -8.64 9.42
C GLU A 106 3.61 -7.92 9.48
N GLU A 107 3.58 -6.69 10.00
CA GLU A 107 2.37 -5.88 10.02
C GLU A 107 1.89 -5.57 8.61
N HIS A 108 2.79 -5.12 7.72
CA HIS A 108 2.48 -4.84 6.32
C HIS A 108 1.89 -6.08 5.62
N GLU A 109 2.59 -7.21 5.72
CA GLU A 109 2.18 -8.47 5.10
C GLU A 109 0.81 -8.93 5.61
N ARG A 110 0.58 -8.85 6.93
CA ARG A 110 -0.72 -9.17 7.53
C ARG A 110 -1.84 -8.28 6.99
N VAL A 111 -1.60 -6.97 6.90
CA VAL A 111 -2.59 -6.01 6.38
C VAL A 111 -2.91 -6.31 4.91
N CYS A 112 -1.89 -6.50 4.07
CA CYS A 112 -2.08 -6.83 2.66
C CYS A 112 -2.86 -8.14 2.49
N ARG A 113 -2.52 -9.19 3.25
CA ARG A 113 -3.25 -10.46 3.22
C ARG A 113 -4.73 -10.30 3.57
N MET A 114 -5.03 -9.51 4.61
CA MET A 114 -6.42 -9.24 4.99
C MET A 114 -7.19 -8.43 3.94
N LEU A 115 -6.53 -7.51 3.24
CA LEU A 115 -7.14 -6.75 2.14
C LEU A 115 -7.39 -7.64 0.92
N PHE A 116 -6.42 -8.47 0.56
CA PHE A 116 -6.49 -9.40 -0.57
C PHE A 116 -7.57 -10.46 -0.37
N ALA A 117 -7.74 -10.98 0.85
CA ALA A 117 -8.82 -11.90 1.19
C ALA A 117 -10.24 -11.29 1.07
N LYS A 118 -10.34 -9.96 0.95
CA LYS A 118 -11.61 -9.24 0.74
C LYS A 118 -11.83 -8.84 -0.71
N PHE A 119 -10.93 -9.19 -1.62
CA PHE A 119 -11.05 -8.87 -3.04
C PHE A 119 -12.31 -9.48 -3.63
N GLU A 120 -13.13 -8.63 -4.25
CA GLU A 120 -14.24 -9.06 -5.09
C GLU A 120 -13.70 -9.57 -6.42
N GLU A 121 -13.85 -10.86 -6.70
CA GLU A 121 -13.56 -11.38 -8.04
C GLU A 121 -14.55 -10.76 -9.04
N PRO A 122 -14.08 -10.07 -10.08
CA PRO A 122 -14.95 -9.65 -11.17
C PRO A 122 -15.47 -10.92 -11.86
N PHE A 123 -16.80 -11.11 -11.82
CA PHE A 123 -17.53 -12.17 -12.52
C PHE A 123 -17.29 -12.14 -14.04
#